data_AF-A0AAP9J3A0-F1
#
_entry.id   AF-A0AAP9J3A0-F1
#
_cell.length_a   1.000
_cell.length_b   1.000
_cell.length_c   1.000
_cell.angle_alpha   90.00
_cell.angle_beta   90.00
_cell.angle_gamma   90.00
#
_symmetry.space_group_name_H-M   'P 1'
#
loop_
_entity.id
_entity.type
_entity.pdbx_description
1 polymer ?
#
loop_
_entity_poly.entity_id
_entity_poly.type
_entity_poly.pdbx_seq_one_letter_code
_entity_poly.pdbx_strand_id
1 'polypeptide(L)'
;MNRYFKLAEDGRIEGRAVPVGLSNSLFQLPENGKTEGDSSSLSFPIREQEHVEYVDFLERPLPLVSDTFKQLLEKYMPDMHWNLVMLTDVRRVHQEVYWNACPPRTRCLSTRSEYFKDGALKRLVLEGNKTYEPFFQVDGVRETIWIVNLAVAESMLRRDFYGIRLEEVERD
;
A
#
# COMPACT_ATOMS: atom_id res chain seq x y z
N MET A 1 -18.11 6.23 -16.22
CA MET A 1 -18.27 6.27 -14.74
C MET A 1 -16.99 5.73 -14.14
N ASN A 2 -16.21 6.58 -13.47
CA ASN A 2 -14.89 6.17 -12.94
C ASN A 2 -15.09 5.31 -11.68
N ARG A 3 -14.71 4.03 -11.78
CA ARG A 3 -14.71 3.07 -10.68
C ARG A 3 -13.36 3.10 -9.96
N TYR A 4 -13.39 2.86 -8.66
CA TYR A 4 -12.22 2.89 -7.79
C TYR A 4 -12.21 1.63 -6.91
N PHE A 5 -11.02 1.18 -6.56
CA PHE A 5 -10.80 -0.06 -5.84
C PHE A 5 -9.81 0.19 -4.71
N LYS A 6 -10.18 -0.25 -3.50
CA LYS A 6 -9.27 -0.31 -2.37
C LYS A 6 -8.35 -1.52 -2.54
N LEU A 7 -7.06 -1.30 -2.33
CA LEU A 7 -6.08 -2.37 -2.20
C LEU A 7 -6.17 -2.96 -0.80
N ALA A 8 -6.28 -4.28 -0.72
CA ALA A 8 -6.28 -5.02 0.53
C ALA A 8 -5.40 -6.27 0.42
N GLU A 9 -4.83 -6.71 1.53
CA GLU A 9 -4.20 -8.02 1.61
C GLU A 9 -5.22 -9.16 1.35
N ASP A 10 -4.80 -10.19 0.62
CA ASP A 10 -5.59 -11.42 0.48
C ASP A 10 -5.51 -12.30 1.73
N GLY A 11 -6.45 -12.16 2.66
CA GLY A 11 -6.46 -12.90 3.93
C GLY A 11 -6.42 -14.44 3.85
N ARG A 12 -6.48 -15.06 2.65
CA ARG A 12 -6.34 -16.51 2.46
C ARG A 12 -4.88 -17.00 2.47
N ILE A 13 -3.91 -16.11 2.26
CA ILE A 13 -2.48 -16.48 2.25
C ILE A 13 -1.95 -16.44 3.69
N GLU A 14 -1.46 -17.58 4.15
CA GLU A 14 -0.80 -17.70 5.45
C GLU A 14 0.72 -17.52 5.31
N GLY A 15 1.42 -17.25 6.41
CA GLY A 15 2.89 -17.22 6.42
C GLY A 15 3.53 -16.05 5.67
N ARG A 16 2.83 -14.93 5.45
CA ARG A 16 3.44 -13.75 4.79
C ARG A 16 4.71 -13.27 5.49
N ALA A 17 5.62 -12.68 4.73
CA ALA A 17 6.73 -11.91 5.30
C ALA A 17 6.20 -10.79 6.21
N VAL A 18 6.56 -10.82 7.50
CA VAL A 18 6.19 -9.79 8.48
C VAL A 18 7.46 -9.05 8.92
N PRO A 19 7.69 -7.81 8.45
CA PRO A 19 8.83 -7.01 8.87
C PRO A 19 8.77 -6.70 10.36
N VAL A 20 9.88 -6.91 11.08
CA VAL A 20 10.00 -6.60 12.51
C VAL A 20 10.67 -5.23 12.66
N GLY A 21 10.15 -4.40 13.57
CA GLY A 21 10.69 -3.06 13.85
C GLY A 21 10.22 -1.97 12.88
N LEU A 22 9.59 -2.32 11.76
CA LEU A 22 9.10 -1.35 10.76
C LEU A 22 8.17 -0.30 11.37
N SER A 23 7.25 -0.69 12.27
CA SER A 23 6.36 0.25 12.97
C SER A 23 7.10 1.32 13.78
N ASN A 24 8.26 1.00 14.33
CA ASN A 24 9.06 1.94 15.13
C ASN A 24 9.90 2.87 14.25
N SER A 25 10.17 2.46 13.01
CA SER A 25 10.95 3.21 12.03
C SER A 25 10.09 3.99 11.03
N LEU A 26 8.76 4.07 11.23
CA LEU A 26 7.87 4.85 10.36
C LEU A 26 8.35 6.30 10.20
N PHE A 27 8.82 6.93 11.28
CA PHE A 27 9.35 8.30 11.26
C PHE A 27 10.64 8.46 10.45
N GLN A 28 11.31 7.36 10.09
CA GLN A 28 12.52 7.36 9.28
C GLN A 28 12.20 7.28 7.78
N LEU A 29 10.96 6.94 7.41
CA LEU A 29 10.50 6.95 6.03
C LEU A 29 10.03 8.36 5.67
N PRO A 30 10.64 9.03 4.67
CA PRO A 30 10.21 10.36 4.25
C PRO A 30 8.77 10.36 3.74
N GLU A 31 7.92 11.22 4.31
CA GLU A 31 6.53 11.38 3.84
C GLU A 31 6.42 12.23 2.55
N ASN A 32 7.41 13.08 2.24
CA ASN A 32 7.30 14.12 1.19
C ASN A 32 8.57 14.31 0.34
N GLY A 33 9.45 13.31 0.23
CA GLY A 33 10.62 13.36 -0.67
C GLY A 33 11.67 14.45 -0.37
N LYS A 34 11.51 15.26 0.68
CA LYS A 34 12.53 16.23 1.10
C LYS A 34 13.51 15.58 2.06
N THR A 35 14.48 14.89 1.49
CA THR A 35 15.82 14.82 2.07
C THR A 35 16.80 14.85 0.92
N GLU A 36 17.31 16.04 0.60
CA GLU A 36 18.56 16.14 -0.15
C GLU A 36 19.62 15.37 0.65
N GLY A 37 20.15 14.28 0.09
CA GLY A 37 21.47 13.80 0.49
C GLY A 37 21.65 12.33 0.87
N ASP A 38 20.61 11.51 1.03
CA ASP A 38 20.87 10.08 1.28
C ASP A 38 19.72 9.19 0.80
N SER A 39 20.01 8.30 -0.16
CA SER A 39 19.12 7.19 -0.51
C SER A 39 19.18 6.17 0.63
N SER A 40 18.52 6.46 1.75
CA SER A 40 18.51 5.57 2.91
C SER A 40 17.67 4.33 2.59
N SER A 41 18.33 3.26 2.16
CA SER A 41 17.73 1.93 2.13
C SER A 41 17.51 1.48 3.58
N LEU A 42 16.27 1.29 4.00
CA LEU A 42 15.98 0.73 5.31
C LEU A 42 15.96 -0.79 5.20
N SER A 43 16.65 -1.48 6.11
CA SER A 43 16.64 -2.95 6.19
C SER A 43 15.95 -3.40 7.46
N PHE A 44 15.01 -4.32 7.32
CA PHE A 44 14.26 -4.90 8.43
C PHE A 44 14.37 -6.42 8.39
N PRO A 45 14.70 -7.07 9.53
CA PRO A 45 14.55 -8.51 9.62
C PRO A 45 13.06 -8.86 9.57
N ILE A 46 12.72 -10.00 8.96
CA ILE A 46 11.37 -10.54 9.05
C ILE A 46 11.22 -11.44 10.27
N ARG A 47 9.99 -11.59 10.76
CA ARG A 47 9.66 -12.52 11.82
C ARG A 47 9.96 -13.96 11.37
N GLU A 48 10.62 -14.73 12.22
CA GLU A 48 10.88 -16.14 11.96
C GLU A 48 9.57 -16.93 11.85
N GLN A 49 9.44 -17.66 10.74
CA GLN A 49 8.27 -18.52 10.43
C GLN A 49 8.76 -19.79 9.74
N GLU A 50 8.00 -20.89 9.84
CA GLU A 50 8.32 -22.16 9.17
C GLU A 50 8.22 -22.08 7.65
N HIS A 51 7.25 -21.32 7.15
CA HIS A 51 7.05 -21.01 5.74
C HIS A 51 6.89 -19.49 5.63
N VAL A 52 7.48 -18.91 4.58
CA VAL A 52 7.42 -17.47 4.33
C VAL A 52 6.96 -17.24 2.90
N GLU A 53 5.86 -16.53 2.75
CA GLU A 53 5.30 -16.09 1.47
C GLU A 53 5.67 -14.62 1.22
N TYR A 54 6.37 -14.36 0.11
CA TYR A 54 6.70 -13.02 -0.35
C TYR A 54 5.66 -12.58 -1.38
N VAL A 55 4.63 -11.88 -0.92
CA VAL A 55 3.50 -11.40 -1.72
C VAL A 55 3.81 -10.05 -2.35
N ASP A 56 3.09 -9.67 -3.40
CA ASP A 56 3.33 -8.39 -4.08
C ASP A 56 2.82 -7.17 -3.27
N PHE A 57 1.98 -7.40 -2.25
CA PHE A 57 1.46 -6.35 -1.37
C PHE A 57 1.40 -6.81 0.08
N LEU A 58 2.09 -6.08 0.95
CA LEU A 58 1.96 -6.16 2.40
C LEU A 58 1.27 -4.87 2.84
N GLU A 59 0.07 -4.94 3.40
CA GLU A 59 -0.73 -3.80 3.88
C GLU A 59 -0.27 -3.33 5.26
N ARG A 60 0.24 -4.23 6.11
CA ARG A 60 0.61 -3.93 7.51
C ARG A 60 2.07 -4.27 7.83
N PRO A 61 2.69 -3.57 8.79
CA PRO A 61 2.18 -2.40 9.54
C PRO A 61 2.17 -1.09 8.74
N LEU A 62 2.83 -1.09 7.58
CA LEU A 62 2.81 -0.03 6.58
C LEU A 62 2.73 -0.69 5.21
N PRO A 63 1.98 -0.11 4.25
CA PRO A 63 1.92 -0.65 2.90
C PRO A 63 3.30 -0.72 2.23
N LEU A 64 3.68 -1.93 1.82
CA LEU A 64 4.84 -2.24 1.00
C LEU A 64 4.42 -2.99 -0.25
N VAL A 65 5.11 -2.72 -1.35
CA VAL A 65 4.89 -3.40 -2.64
C VAL A 65 6.17 -4.04 -3.14
N SER A 66 6.05 -5.14 -3.88
CA SER A 66 7.16 -5.72 -4.61
C SER A 66 7.70 -4.76 -5.69
N ASP A 67 8.88 -5.05 -6.22
CA ASP A 67 9.46 -4.28 -7.31
C ASP A 67 8.58 -4.30 -8.58
N THR A 68 8.00 -5.45 -8.92
CA THR A 68 7.11 -5.60 -10.09
C THR A 68 5.84 -4.76 -9.92
N PHE A 69 5.28 -4.69 -8.72
CA PHE A 69 4.10 -3.88 -8.45
C PHE A 69 4.44 -2.38 -8.43
N LYS A 70 5.60 -1.99 -7.88
CA LYS A 70 6.15 -0.64 -8.04
C LYS A 70 6.24 -0.23 -9.51
N GLN A 71 6.89 -1.04 -10.36
CA GLN A 71 7.05 -0.75 -11.79
C GLN A 71 5.71 -0.58 -12.51
N LEU A 72 4.64 -1.27 -12.06
CA LEU A 72 3.30 -1.01 -12.57
C LEU A 72 2.82 0.38 -12.18
N LEU A 73 2.88 0.71 -10.89
CA LEU A 73 2.36 1.97 -10.37
C LEU A 73 3.10 3.19 -10.97
N GLU A 74 4.41 3.08 -11.22
CA GLU A 74 5.21 4.13 -11.89
C GLU A 74 4.72 4.46 -13.31
N LYS A 75 4.07 3.52 -14.01
CA LYS A 75 3.48 3.79 -15.33
C LYS A 75 2.29 4.74 -15.27
N TYR A 76 1.62 4.80 -14.13
CA TYR A 76 0.47 5.66 -13.89
C TYR A 76 0.82 6.89 -13.04
N MET A 77 1.86 6.78 -12.21
CA MET A 77 2.34 7.80 -11.28
C MET A 77 3.87 7.97 -11.42
N PRO A 78 4.37 8.53 -12.53
CA PRO A 78 5.80 8.58 -12.84
C PRO A 78 6.63 9.43 -11.85
N ASP A 79 6.03 10.46 -11.27
CA ASP A 79 6.69 11.37 -10.33
C ASP A 79 6.49 10.96 -8.85
N MET A 80 5.96 9.75 -8.61
CA MET A 80 5.71 9.26 -7.26
C MET A 80 7.01 8.91 -6.56
N HIS A 81 7.09 9.29 -5.28
CA HIS A 81 8.24 8.98 -4.45
C HIS A 81 8.12 7.58 -3.84
N TRP A 82 9.27 6.94 -3.71
CA TRP A 82 9.40 5.56 -3.22
C TRP A 82 10.55 5.47 -2.23
N ASN A 83 10.31 4.77 -1.13
CA ASN A 83 11.33 4.44 -0.16
C ASN A 83 11.72 2.96 -0.32
N LEU A 84 13.02 2.68 -0.48
CA LEU A 84 13.54 1.32 -0.60
C LEU A 84 13.53 0.62 0.77
N VAL A 85 12.90 -0.54 0.84
CA VAL A 85 12.75 -1.35 2.04
C VAL A 85 13.27 -2.76 1.76
N MET A 86 14.35 -3.14 2.41
CA MET A 86 14.93 -4.48 2.31
C MET A 86 14.40 -5.36 3.44
N LEU A 87 13.78 -6.48 3.10
CA LEU A 87 13.34 -7.49 4.06
C LEU A 87 14.37 -8.61 4.13
N THR A 88 14.93 -8.85 5.31
CA THR A 88 15.98 -9.87 5.52
C THR A 88 15.41 -11.07 6.28
N ASP A 89 15.35 -12.23 5.62
CA ASP A 89 15.12 -13.53 6.26
C ASP A 89 16.48 -14.16 6.63
N VAL A 90 16.86 -13.97 7.89
CA VAL A 90 18.12 -14.46 8.44
C VAL A 90 18.18 -16.00 8.41
N ARG A 91 17.06 -16.68 8.68
CA ARG A 91 17.01 -18.14 8.76
C ARG A 91 17.24 -18.79 7.39
N ARG A 92 16.68 -18.20 6.33
CA ARG A 92 16.81 -18.71 4.96
C ARG A 92 17.99 -18.11 4.20
N VAL A 93 18.70 -17.15 4.79
CA VAL A 93 19.75 -16.36 4.12
C VAL A 93 19.21 -15.73 2.84
N HIS A 94 18.00 -15.15 2.94
CA HIS A 94 17.28 -14.53 1.84
C HIS A 94 17.04 -13.06 2.11
N GLN A 95 17.15 -12.23 1.08
CA GLN A 95 16.78 -10.83 1.13
C GLN A 95 15.79 -10.54 0.01
N GLU A 96 14.73 -9.83 0.34
CA GLU A 96 13.68 -9.46 -0.60
C GLU A 96 13.52 -7.95 -0.65
N VAL A 97 13.41 -7.40 -1.86
CA VAL A 97 13.25 -5.96 -2.07
C VAL A 97 11.78 -5.60 -2.09
N TYR A 98 11.41 -4.66 -1.24
CA TYR A 98 10.11 -4.02 -1.21
C TYR A 98 10.26 -2.51 -1.29
N TRP A 99 9.14 -1.86 -1.58
CA TRP A 99 9.06 -0.42 -1.70
C TRP A 99 7.87 0.10 -0.93
N ASN A 100 8.08 1.16 -0.15
CA ASN A 100 6.98 1.95 0.39
C ASN A 100 6.68 3.11 -0.55
N ALA A 101 5.43 3.22 -0.99
CA ALA A 101 4.97 4.32 -1.84
C ALA A 101 4.53 5.52 -0.98
N CYS A 102 4.78 6.74 -1.48
CA CYS A 102 4.23 7.98 -0.91
C CYS A 102 3.21 8.60 -1.89
N PRO A 103 2.02 7.99 -2.07
CA PRO A 103 1.00 8.53 -2.97
C PRO A 103 0.38 9.82 -2.41
N PRO A 104 -0.24 10.66 -3.26
CA PRO A 104 -0.92 11.86 -2.80
C PRO A 104 -2.05 11.52 -1.81
N ARG A 105 -2.08 12.21 -0.68
CA ARG A 105 -3.17 12.14 0.30
C ARG A 105 -4.35 12.96 -0.19
N THR A 106 -5.50 12.30 -0.39
CA THR A 106 -6.67 12.91 -1.03
C THR A 106 -7.88 12.89 -0.11
N ARG A 107 -8.44 14.08 0.16
CA ARG A 107 -9.74 14.23 0.84
C ARG A 107 -10.87 13.85 -0.13
N CYS A 108 -11.33 12.61 -0.01
CA CYS A 108 -12.25 11.98 -0.95
C CYS A 108 -13.50 11.36 -0.30
N LEU A 109 -13.60 11.40 1.03
CA LEU A 109 -14.68 10.74 1.77
C LEU A 109 -15.99 11.53 1.65
N SER A 110 -17.04 10.84 1.20
CA SER A 110 -18.41 11.34 1.23
C SER A 110 -18.92 11.46 2.66
N THR A 111 -19.89 12.35 2.87
CA THR A 111 -20.69 12.42 4.11
C THR A 111 -21.47 11.13 4.41
N ARG A 112 -21.64 10.26 3.41
CA ARG A 112 -22.23 8.91 3.57
C ARG A 112 -21.26 7.86 4.11
N SER A 113 -19.99 8.19 4.29
CA SER A 113 -19.02 7.29 4.93
C SER A 113 -19.39 7.09 6.40
N GLU A 114 -19.21 5.87 6.91
CA GLU A 114 -19.53 5.52 8.29
C GLU A 114 -18.26 5.24 9.08
N TYR A 115 -18.29 5.57 10.37
CA TYR A 115 -17.20 5.33 11.31
C TYR A 115 -17.69 4.55 12.52
N PHE A 116 -16.82 3.74 13.09
CA PHE A 116 -17.03 3.14 14.40
C PHE A 116 -16.91 4.21 15.51
N LYS A 117 -17.34 3.86 16.73
CA LYS A 117 -17.31 4.79 17.89
C LYS A 117 -15.90 5.23 18.28
N ASP A 118 -14.89 4.42 17.97
CA ASP A 118 -13.47 4.72 18.21
C ASP A 118 -12.85 5.60 17.12
N GLY A 119 -13.62 5.92 16.07
CA GLY A 119 -13.20 6.72 14.92
C GLY A 119 -12.60 5.92 13.77
N ALA A 120 -12.54 4.59 13.85
CA ALA A 120 -12.09 3.75 12.74
C ALA A 120 -13.08 3.79 11.58
N LEU A 121 -12.59 3.77 10.34
CA LEU A 121 -13.45 3.81 9.16
C LEU A 121 -14.20 2.47 9.03
N LYS A 122 -15.53 2.52 9.12
CA LYS A 122 -16.41 1.35 9.00
C LYS A 122 -16.86 1.11 7.57
N ARG A 123 -17.25 2.17 6.87
CA ARG A 123 -17.72 2.12 5.47
C ARG A 123 -17.09 3.26 4.70
N LEU A 124 -16.32 2.90 3.67
CA LEU A 124 -15.68 3.82 2.75
C LEU A 124 -16.64 4.16 1.60
N VAL A 125 -17.03 5.42 1.46
CA VAL A 125 -17.80 5.93 0.32
C VAL A 125 -17.08 7.15 -0.24
N LEU A 126 -16.78 7.15 -1.55
CA LEU A 126 -16.13 8.28 -2.21
C LEU A 126 -17.16 9.32 -2.67
N GLU A 127 -16.75 10.59 -2.69
CA GLU A 127 -17.56 11.64 -3.35
C GLU A 127 -17.65 11.37 -4.87
N GLY A 128 -18.88 11.29 -5.38
CA GLY A 128 -19.25 10.87 -6.72
C GLY A 128 -18.99 11.92 -7.80
N ASN A 129 -18.98 13.20 -7.43
CA ASN A 129 -18.80 14.32 -8.36
C ASN A 129 -17.33 14.67 -8.67
N LYS A 130 -16.36 13.98 -8.05
CA LYS A 130 -14.92 14.22 -8.25
C LYS A 130 -14.26 13.14 -9.09
N THR A 131 -13.17 13.51 -9.75
CA THR A 131 -12.22 12.56 -10.33
C THR A 131 -10.93 12.64 -9.52
N TYR A 132 -10.41 11.48 -9.15
CA TYR A 132 -9.18 11.33 -8.39
C TYR A 132 -8.06 10.78 -9.25
N GLU A 133 -6.84 10.95 -8.77
CA GLU A 133 -5.62 10.38 -9.36
C GLU A 133 -5.72 8.86 -9.54
N PRO A 134 -4.93 8.26 -10.45
CA PRO A 134 -4.93 6.82 -10.68
C PRO A 134 -4.61 5.98 -9.45
N PHE A 135 -3.77 6.51 -8.54
CA PHE A 135 -3.40 5.89 -7.28
C PHE A 135 -3.22 6.96 -6.20
N PHE A 136 -3.91 6.81 -5.07
CA PHE A 136 -3.90 7.78 -3.99
C PHE A 136 -4.15 7.13 -2.63
N GLN A 137 -3.81 7.84 -1.56
CA GLN A 137 -4.16 7.47 -0.19
C GLN A 137 -5.33 8.30 0.32
N VAL A 138 -6.29 7.67 1.00
CA VAL A 138 -7.41 8.37 1.65
C VAL A 138 -6.88 9.26 2.77
N ASP A 139 -7.23 10.55 2.74
CA ASP A 139 -6.92 11.50 3.81
C ASP A 139 -8.04 11.59 4.86
N GLY A 140 -7.68 11.97 6.08
CA GLY A 140 -8.63 12.20 7.17
C GLY A 140 -9.03 10.97 7.99
N VAL A 141 -8.39 9.83 7.74
CA VAL A 141 -8.57 8.57 8.49
C VAL A 141 -7.29 8.15 9.18
N ARG A 142 -7.40 7.28 10.20
CA ARG A 142 -6.23 6.77 10.95
C ARG A 142 -5.54 5.65 10.19
N GLU A 143 -6.29 4.91 9.39
CA GLU A 143 -5.84 3.78 8.60
C GLU A 143 -5.14 4.26 7.31
N THR A 144 -4.07 3.60 6.93
CA THR A 144 -3.46 3.80 5.61
C THR A 144 -4.27 3.03 4.57
N ILE A 145 -5.16 3.75 3.86
CA ILE A 145 -6.03 3.15 2.83
C ILE A 145 -5.58 3.62 1.46
N TRP A 146 -5.17 2.66 0.63
CA TRP A 146 -4.71 2.89 -0.73
C TRP A 146 -5.80 2.55 -1.76
N ILE A 147 -6.06 3.50 -2.66
CA ILE A 147 -7.10 3.40 -3.67
C ILE A 147 -6.45 3.51 -5.05
N VAL A 148 -6.89 2.63 -5.96
CA VAL A 148 -6.54 2.67 -7.38
C VAL A 148 -7.79 2.88 -8.23
N ASN A 149 -7.65 3.52 -9.38
CA ASN A 149 -8.74 3.61 -10.35
C ASN A 149 -8.90 2.30 -11.16
N LEU A 150 -9.95 2.24 -11.97
CA LEU A 150 -10.23 1.09 -12.85
C LEU A 150 -9.07 0.73 -13.78
N ALA A 151 -8.40 1.72 -14.39
CA ALA A 151 -7.34 1.46 -15.35
C ALA A 151 -6.14 0.75 -14.71
N VAL A 152 -5.77 1.16 -13.48
CA VAL A 152 -4.72 0.51 -12.68
C VAL A 152 -5.18 -0.88 -12.24
N ALA A 153 -6.40 -1.00 -11.70
CA ALA A 153 -6.98 -2.27 -11.25
C ALA A 153 -7.00 -3.33 -12.36
N GLU A 154 -7.45 -2.99 -13.58
CA GLU A 154 -7.42 -3.90 -14.73
C GLU A 154 -6.00 -4.28 -15.13
N SER A 155 -5.05 -3.35 -15.00
CA SER A 155 -3.63 -3.61 -15.25
C SER A 155 -3.04 -4.59 -14.24
N MET A 156 -3.50 -4.54 -13.00
CA MET A 156 -3.12 -5.50 -11.96
C MET A 156 -3.69 -6.89 -12.27
N LEU A 157 -4.97 -6.97 -12.64
CA LEU A 157 -5.64 -8.24 -12.98
C LEU A 157 -5.03 -8.95 -14.18
N ARG A 158 -4.35 -8.23 -15.09
CA ARG A 158 -3.62 -8.83 -16.23
C ARG A 158 -2.23 -9.37 -15.88
N ARG A 159 -1.73 -9.14 -14.67
CA ARG A 159 -0.34 -9.43 -14.26
C ARG A 159 -0.23 -10.41 -13.10
N ASP A 160 -1.36 -11.04 -12.71
CA ASP A 160 -1.43 -12.07 -11.67
C ASP A 160 -0.65 -11.72 -10.39
N PHE A 161 -0.74 -10.45 -9.93
CA PHE A 161 -0.10 -10.04 -8.68
C PHE A 161 -0.58 -10.91 -7.52
N TYR A 162 0.38 -11.41 -6.76
CA TYR A 162 0.16 -12.37 -5.70
C TYR A 162 -0.17 -11.69 -4.38
N GLY A 163 -1.23 -12.15 -3.72
CA GLY A 163 -1.61 -11.73 -2.37
C GLY A 163 -2.31 -10.38 -2.25
N ILE A 164 -2.83 -9.85 -3.35
CA ILE A 164 -3.60 -8.60 -3.41
C ILE A 164 -5.07 -8.90 -3.68
N ARG A 165 -5.96 -8.19 -2.98
CA ARG A 165 -7.40 -8.12 -3.27
C ARG A 165 -7.77 -6.71 -3.69
N LEU A 166 -8.61 -6.62 -4.73
CA LEU A 166 -9.25 -5.39 -5.17
C LEU A 166 -10.69 -5.37 -4.66
N GLU A 167 -11.00 -4.39 -3.81
CA GLU A 167 -12.35 -4.19 -3.28
C GLU A 167 -12.95 -2.94 -3.92
N GLU A 168 -14.01 -3.11 -4.71
CA GLU A 168 -14.69 -1.96 -5.32
C GLU A 168 -15.24 -1.02 -4.25
N VAL A 169 -15.01 0.27 -4.45
CA VAL A 169 -15.41 1.31 -3.51
C VAL A 169 -16.68 1.98 -4.01
N GLU A 170 -17.65 2.08 -3.11
CA GLU A 170 -18.90 2.77 -3.36
C GLU A 170 -18.69 4.27 -3.62
N ARG A 171 -19.60 4.85 -4.41
CA ARG A 171 -19.65 6.28 -4.70
C ARG A 171 -21.04 6.81 -4.39
N ASP A 172 -21.12 8.05 -3.92
CA ASP A 172 -22.40 8.71 -3.63
C ASP A 172 -23.15 9.21 -4.87
#